data_AF-A0A9E5HVF9-F1
#
_entry.id   AF-A0A9E5HVF9-F1
#
_cell.length_a   1.000
_cell.length_b   1.000
_cell.length_c   1.000
_cell.angle_alpha   90.00
_cell.angle_beta   90.00
_cell.angle_gamma   90.00
#
_symmetry.space_group_name_H-M   'P 1'
#
loop_
_entity.id
_entity.type
_entity.pdbx_description
1 polymer ?
#
loop_
_entity_poly.entity_id
_entity_poly.type
_entity_poly.pdbx_seq_one_letter_code
_entity_poly.pdbx_strand_id
1 'polypeptide(L)'
;LKKQNEIPAIINALDGKFTPPVPGGDIVRSKDILPTGRNIHAFDPFRMPTTFACRQGEIQADLLLKTHKELPKTVALVLWGSDNIKSDGEQIAQALALIGAKPRFDSFGRLSGADLISLEQLGRPRIDVVMTLSGNIF
;
A
#
# COMPACT_ATOMS: atom_id res chain seq x y z
N LEU A 1 -1.81 21.31 -18.31
CA LEU A 1 -1.37 21.92 -17.04
C LEU A 1 -1.27 23.44 -17.24
N LYS A 2 -2.25 24.23 -16.74
CA LYS A 2 -2.36 25.68 -17.03
C LYS A 2 -1.96 26.59 -15.86
N LYS A 3 -1.70 26.05 -14.68
CA LYS A 3 -1.25 26.78 -13.48
C LYS A 3 0.14 26.30 -13.07
N GLN A 4 1.11 27.20 -13.00
CA GLN A 4 2.42 26.94 -12.43
C GLN A 4 2.44 27.37 -10.97
N ASN A 5 2.32 26.41 -10.07
CA ASN A 5 2.27 26.66 -8.62
C ASN A 5 3.60 26.35 -7.92
N GLU A 6 4.52 25.63 -8.57
CA GLU A 6 5.78 25.14 -7.96
C GLU A 6 6.77 26.27 -7.64
N ILE A 7 7.04 27.16 -8.60
CA ILE A 7 7.96 28.29 -8.38
C ILE A 7 7.41 29.28 -7.33
N PRO A 8 6.13 29.70 -7.38
CA PRO A 8 5.57 30.52 -6.31
C PRO A 8 5.62 29.83 -4.93
N ALA A 9 5.40 28.50 -4.88
CA ALA A 9 5.41 27.75 -3.63
C ALA A 9 6.81 27.66 -2.99
N ILE A 10 7.87 27.46 -3.79
CA ILE A 10 9.23 27.44 -3.25
C ILE A 10 9.66 28.81 -2.75
N ILE A 11 9.30 29.89 -3.45
CA ILE A 11 9.55 31.27 -2.98
C ILE A 11 8.82 31.53 -1.66
N ASN A 12 7.55 31.12 -1.55
CA ASN A 12 6.77 31.24 -0.32
C ASN A 12 7.43 30.48 0.86
N ALA A 13 7.96 29.28 0.63
CA ALA A 13 8.67 28.51 1.65
C ALA A 13 9.97 29.20 2.09
N LEU A 14 10.74 29.76 1.14
CA LEU A 14 11.98 30.49 1.42
C LEU A 14 11.72 31.79 2.20
N ASP A 15 10.57 32.43 2.01
CA ASP A 15 10.08 33.56 2.82
C ASP A 15 9.66 33.14 4.26
N GLY A 16 9.81 31.88 4.64
CA GLY A 16 9.40 31.35 5.95
C GLY A 16 7.89 31.24 6.14
N LYS A 17 7.11 31.25 5.05
CA LYS A 17 5.65 31.16 5.10
C LYS A 17 5.17 29.71 5.06
N PHE A 18 3.95 29.50 5.53
CA PHE A 18 3.31 28.18 5.53
C PHE A 18 3.07 27.66 4.10
N THR A 19 3.48 26.43 3.84
CA THR A 19 3.21 25.70 2.59
C THR A 19 2.16 24.62 2.84
N PRO A 20 0.98 24.70 2.20
CA PRO A 20 -0.11 23.76 2.45
C PRO A 20 0.30 22.31 2.23
N PRO A 21 -0.06 21.38 3.15
CA PRO A 21 0.27 19.98 3.01
C PRO A 21 -0.62 19.26 2.00
N VAL A 22 -0.14 18.14 1.48
CA VAL A 22 -0.90 17.19 0.66
C VAL A 22 -0.36 15.77 0.83
N PRO A 23 -1.20 14.72 0.85
CA PRO A 23 -0.71 13.35 0.76
C PRO A 23 0.01 13.11 -0.57
N GLY A 24 1.19 12.49 -0.52
CA GLY A 24 1.93 12.04 -1.71
C GLY A 24 1.35 10.75 -2.28
N GLY A 25 1.57 10.51 -3.57
CA GLY A 25 1.10 9.29 -4.22
C GLY A 25 1.04 9.37 -5.74
N ASP A 26 0.28 8.45 -6.34
CA ASP A 26 0.02 8.40 -7.78
C ASP A 26 -1.18 9.29 -8.17
N ILE A 27 -0.97 10.23 -9.09
CA ILE A 27 -1.99 11.17 -9.59
C ILE A 27 -3.14 10.44 -10.30
N VAL A 28 -2.87 9.28 -10.90
CA VAL A 28 -3.89 8.44 -11.55
C VAL A 28 -4.86 7.88 -10.50
N ARG A 29 -4.35 7.55 -9.30
CA ARG A 29 -5.14 6.99 -8.20
C ARG A 29 -5.81 8.06 -7.34
N SER A 30 -5.14 9.21 -7.12
CA SER A 30 -5.71 10.32 -6.35
C SER A 30 -5.51 11.67 -7.05
N LYS A 31 -6.62 12.26 -7.50
CA LYS A 31 -6.63 13.60 -8.12
C LYS A 31 -6.40 14.72 -7.11
N ASP A 32 -6.63 14.46 -5.83
CA ASP A 32 -6.46 15.43 -4.73
C ASP A 32 -4.98 15.82 -4.53
N ILE A 33 -4.06 15.09 -5.14
CA ILE A 33 -2.62 15.41 -5.22
C ILE A 33 -2.37 16.67 -6.05
N LEU A 34 -3.29 17.04 -6.95
CA LEU A 34 -3.20 18.28 -7.71
C LEU A 34 -3.92 19.45 -7.00
N PRO A 35 -3.42 20.69 -7.13
CA PRO A 35 -2.23 21.07 -7.89
C PRO A 35 -0.91 20.76 -7.16
N THR A 36 0.19 20.72 -7.91
CA THR A 36 1.56 20.63 -7.39
C THR A 36 1.98 21.94 -6.70
N GLY A 37 3.17 21.97 -6.07
CA GLY A 37 3.62 23.11 -5.25
C GLY A 37 3.06 23.09 -3.83
N ARG A 38 2.89 21.90 -3.25
CA ARG A 38 2.42 21.68 -1.87
C ARG A 38 3.41 20.82 -1.10
N ASN A 39 3.35 20.88 0.22
CA ASN A 39 4.23 20.10 1.09
C ASN A 39 3.74 18.65 1.18
N ILE A 40 4.44 17.74 0.50
CA ILE A 40 4.03 16.35 0.39
C ILE A 40 4.33 15.62 1.70
N HIS A 41 3.36 14.88 2.23
CA HIS A 41 3.56 13.97 3.36
C HIS A 41 3.10 12.55 3.01
N ALA A 42 3.63 11.57 3.73
CA ALA A 42 3.12 10.20 3.68
C ALA A 42 1.69 10.13 4.28
N PHE A 43 0.92 9.11 3.94
CA PHE A 43 -0.41 8.87 4.52
C PHE A 43 -0.28 8.19 5.89
N ASP A 44 -1.44 8.04 6.55
CA ASP A 44 -1.56 7.32 7.83
C ASP A 44 -1.32 5.81 7.64
N PRO A 45 -0.21 5.25 8.17
CA PRO A 45 0.13 3.83 7.98
C PRO A 45 -0.92 2.88 8.56
N PHE A 46 -1.72 3.35 9.53
CA PHE A 46 -2.82 2.55 10.10
C PHE A 46 -4.02 2.41 9.15
N ARG A 47 -4.02 3.07 8.00
CA ARG A 47 -5.10 2.95 7.00
C ARG A 47 -4.76 1.99 5.86
N MET A 48 -3.57 1.39 5.88
CA MET A 48 -3.16 0.37 4.92
C MET A 48 -3.20 -1.04 5.53
N PRO A 49 -3.40 -2.09 4.72
CA PRO A 49 -3.80 -2.03 3.31
C PRO A 49 -5.27 -1.61 3.16
N THR A 50 -5.62 -0.85 2.14
CA THR A 50 -7.04 -0.49 1.90
C THR A 50 -7.85 -1.70 1.42
N THR A 51 -9.18 -1.62 1.48
CA THR A 51 -10.07 -2.67 0.94
C THR A 51 -9.82 -2.94 -0.54
N PHE A 52 -9.52 -1.88 -1.31
CA PHE A 52 -9.15 -2.03 -2.71
C PHE A 52 -7.82 -2.77 -2.86
N ALA A 53 -6.79 -2.36 -2.11
CA ALA A 53 -5.48 -3.02 -2.11
C ALA A 53 -5.58 -4.50 -1.70
N CYS A 54 -6.45 -4.83 -0.74
CA CYS A 54 -6.74 -6.22 -0.34
C CYS A 54 -7.23 -7.06 -1.51
N ARG A 55 -8.24 -6.59 -2.23
CA ARG A 55 -8.78 -7.29 -3.40
C ARG A 55 -7.74 -7.45 -4.51
N GLN A 56 -6.93 -6.41 -4.75
CA GLN A 56 -5.85 -6.48 -5.74
C GLN A 56 -4.75 -7.47 -5.31
N GLY A 57 -4.38 -7.48 -4.04
CA GLY A 57 -3.42 -8.42 -3.47
C GLY A 57 -3.88 -9.88 -3.59
N GLU A 58 -5.17 -10.16 -3.36
CA GLU A 58 -5.78 -11.48 -3.59
C GLU A 58 -5.64 -11.92 -5.06
N ILE A 59 -5.99 -11.03 -6.00
CA ILE A 59 -5.86 -11.31 -7.44
C ILE A 59 -4.40 -11.58 -7.83
N GLN A 60 -3.47 -10.78 -7.30
CA GLN A 60 -2.03 -10.94 -7.56
C GLN A 60 -1.48 -12.24 -6.97
N ALA A 61 -1.91 -12.62 -5.76
CA ALA A 61 -1.54 -13.90 -5.14
C ALA A 61 -2.08 -15.08 -5.94
N ASP A 62 -3.35 -15.05 -6.35
CA ASP A 62 -3.95 -16.10 -7.16
C ASP A 62 -3.27 -16.26 -8.52
N LEU A 63 -2.93 -15.15 -9.18
CA LEU A 63 -2.22 -15.17 -10.45
C LEU A 63 -0.81 -15.78 -10.31
N LEU A 64 -0.10 -15.38 -9.25
CA LEU A 64 1.22 -15.93 -8.91
C LEU A 64 1.15 -17.46 -8.74
N LEU A 65 0.18 -17.94 -7.95
CA LEU A 65 0.01 -19.37 -7.69
C LEU A 65 -0.37 -20.14 -8.96
N LYS A 66 -1.27 -19.60 -9.79
CA LYS A 66 -1.68 -20.21 -11.08
C LYS A 66 -0.56 -20.32 -12.10
N THR A 67 0.46 -19.47 -12.00
CA THR A 67 1.61 -19.49 -12.93
C THR A 67 2.55 -20.66 -12.63
N HIS A 68 2.53 -21.20 -11.41
CA HIS A 68 3.35 -22.34 -11.02
C HIS A 68 2.59 -23.65 -11.26
N LYS A 69 3.29 -24.68 -11.76
CA LYS A 69 2.70 -26.01 -12.01
C LYS A 69 2.25 -26.71 -10.73
N GLU A 70 2.97 -26.47 -9.65
CA GLU A 70 2.69 -26.97 -8.31
C GLU A 70 2.68 -25.78 -7.34
N LEU A 71 1.94 -25.89 -6.24
CA LEU A 71 1.90 -24.83 -5.25
C LEU A 71 3.28 -24.68 -4.59
N PRO A 72 3.88 -23.48 -4.61
CA PRO A 72 5.14 -23.24 -3.93
C PRO A 72 4.94 -23.38 -2.42
N LYS A 73 5.91 -23.97 -1.72
CA LYS A 73 5.88 -24.04 -0.25
C LYS A 73 6.18 -22.69 0.37
N THR A 74 7.11 -21.95 -0.22
CA THR A 74 7.59 -20.65 0.26
C THR A 74 7.71 -19.67 -0.90
N VAL A 75 7.33 -18.41 -0.67
CA VAL A 75 7.50 -17.29 -1.60
C VAL A 75 8.32 -16.20 -0.91
N ALA A 76 9.39 -15.74 -1.57
CA ALA A 76 10.14 -14.58 -1.11
C ALA A 76 9.57 -13.30 -1.72
N LEU A 77 9.19 -12.33 -0.90
CA LEU A 77 8.69 -11.02 -1.32
C LEU A 77 9.62 -9.92 -0.81
N VAL A 78 9.82 -8.89 -1.64
CA VAL A 78 10.51 -7.65 -1.24
C VAL A 78 9.46 -6.56 -1.10
N LEU A 79 9.37 -5.95 0.07
CA LEU A 79 8.50 -4.82 0.33
C LEU A 79 9.27 -3.51 0.24
N TRP A 80 8.80 -2.62 -0.63
CA TRP A 80 9.31 -1.27 -0.76
C TRP A 80 8.30 -0.28 -0.19
N GLY A 81 8.75 0.63 0.69
CA GLY A 81 7.88 1.66 1.28
C GLY A 81 7.19 2.50 0.21
N SER A 82 7.93 2.97 -0.81
CA SER A 82 7.38 3.77 -1.90
C SER A 82 6.26 3.10 -2.68
N ASP A 83 6.31 1.78 -2.85
CA ASP A 83 5.32 1.03 -3.63
C ASP A 83 4.06 0.80 -2.81
N ASN A 84 4.21 0.45 -1.53
CA ASN A 84 3.09 0.39 -0.60
C ASN A 84 2.42 1.75 -0.49
N ILE A 85 3.21 2.83 -0.51
CA ILE A 85 2.69 4.19 -0.45
C ILE A 85 1.81 4.52 -1.66
N LYS A 86 2.26 4.17 -2.86
CA LYS A 86 1.54 4.47 -4.10
C LYS A 86 0.34 3.55 -4.35
N SER A 87 0.37 2.35 -3.79
CA SER A 87 -0.63 1.31 -4.02
C SER A 87 -1.59 1.11 -2.85
N ASP A 88 -1.51 1.95 -1.82
CA ASP A 88 -2.30 1.80 -0.59
C ASP A 88 -2.14 0.42 0.09
N GLY A 89 -0.95 -0.18 -0.05
CA GLY A 89 -0.57 -1.44 0.60
C GLY A 89 -0.83 -2.72 -0.21
N GLU A 90 -0.84 -2.69 -1.54
CA GLU A 90 -1.10 -3.89 -2.37
C GLU A 90 -0.08 -5.03 -2.11
N GLN A 91 1.20 -4.74 -1.87
CA GLN A 91 2.20 -5.79 -1.60
C GLN A 91 1.97 -6.44 -0.22
N ILE A 92 1.59 -5.67 0.79
CA ILE A 92 1.18 -6.20 2.11
C ILE A 92 -0.06 -7.08 1.95
N ALA A 93 -1.05 -6.61 1.18
CA ALA A 93 -2.24 -7.39 0.88
C ALA A 93 -1.92 -8.71 0.14
N GLN A 94 -1.00 -8.71 -0.82
CA GLN A 94 -0.56 -9.92 -1.51
C GLN A 94 0.07 -10.92 -0.53
N ALA A 95 0.93 -10.45 0.38
CA ALA A 95 1.52 -11.29 1.42
C ALA A 95 0.46 -11.90 2.35
N LEU A 96 -0.51 -11.08 2.82
CA LEU A 96 -1.64 -11.53 3.64
C LEU A 96 -2.47 -12.60 2.90
N ALA A 97 -2.76 -12.39 1.62
CA ALA A 97 -3.47 -13.36 0.80
C ALA A 97 -2.71 -14.69 0.71
N LEU A 98 -1.40 -14.68 0.46
CA LEU A 98 -0.58 -15.91 0.37
C LEU A 98 -0.61 -16.74 1.66
N ILE A 99 -0.46 -16.10 2.82
CA ILE A 99 -0.54 -16.77 4.14
C ILE A 99 -1.98 -17.12 4.54
N GLY A 100 -2.99 -16.63 3.80
CA GLY A 100 -4.41 -16.88 4.05
C GLY A 100 -4.95 -16.09 5.24
N ALA A 101 -4.60 -14.81 5.34
CA ALA A 101 -5.05 -13.89 6.36
C ALA A 101 -5.73 -12.67 5.74
N LYS A 102 -6.62 -12.04 6.50
CA LYS A 102 -7.25 -10.75 6.15
C LYS A 102 -6.89 -9.70 7.20
N PRO A 103 -6.70 -8.43 6.83
CA PRO A 103 -6.52 -7.36 7.81
C PRO A 103 -7.78 -7.18 8.66
N ARG A 104 -7.59 -6.86 9.92
CA ARG A 104 -8.64 -6.53 10.88
C ARG A 104 -8.56 -5.05 11.22
N PHE A 105 -9.69 -4.35 11.13
CA PHE A 105 -9.80 -2.94 11.43
C PHE A 105 -10.61 -2.73 12.72
N ASP A 106 -10.24 -1.71 13.49
CA ASP A 106 -11.01 -1.28 14.66
C ASP A 106 -12.25 -0.46 14.25
N SER A 107 -13.03 -0.01 15.24
CA SER A 107 -14.23 0.82 15.03
C SER A 107 -13.94 2.18 14.40
N PHE A 108 -12.68 2.63 14.41
CA PHE A 108 -12.23 3.89 13.81
C PHE A 108 -11.61 3.66 12.42
N GLY A 109 -11.63 2.44 11.90
CA GLY A 109 -11.09 2.08 10.59
C GLY A 109 -9.56 2.00 10.55
N ARG A 110 -8.91 1.84 11.71
CA ARG A 110 -7.45 1.64 11.81
C ARG A 110 -7.11 0.17 11.84
N LEU A 111 -6.03 -0.20 11.15
CA LEU A 111 -5.49 -1.54 11.18
C LEU A 111 -5.13 -1.92 12.62
N SER A 112 -5.76 -2.98 13.12
CA SER A 112 -5.63 -3.48 14.50
C SER A 112 -5.16 -4.94 14.55
N GLY A 113 -4.73 -5.47 13.40
CA GLY A 113 -4.11 -6.79 13.26
C GLY A 113 -4.62 -7.53 12.03
N ALA A 114 -4.60 -8.86 12.09
CA ALA A 114 -5.10 -9.73 11.03
C ALA A 114 -5.83 -10.94 11.62
N ASP A 115 -6.79 -11.47 10.86
CA ASP A 115 -7.51 -12.70 11.16
C ASP A 115 -7.15 -13.77 10.13
N LEU A 116 -6.97 -15.00 10.59
CA LEU A 116 -6.76 -16.13 9.69
C LEU A 116 -8.07 -16.51 9.00
N ILE A 117 -8.01 -16.71 7.69
CA ILE A 117 -9.07 -17.33 6.90
C ILE A 117 -9.02 -18.83 7.18
N SER A 118 -10.16 -19.49 7.39
CA SER A 118 -10.19 -20.95 7.60
C SER A 118 -9.66 -21.69 6.36
N LEU A 119 -9.08 -22.88 6.53
CA LEU A 119 -8.56 -23.65 5.38
C LEU A 119 -9.67 -24.06 4.41
N GLU A 120 -10.88 -24.32 4.93
CA GLU A 120 -12.06 -24.62 4.12
C GLU A 120 -12.42 -23.44 3.20
N GLN A 121 -12.43 -22.22 3.75
CA GLN A 121 -12.69 -21.01 2.95
C GLN A 121 -11.52 -20.68 2.01
N LEU A 122 -10.28 -20.93 2.44
CA LEU A 122 -9.07 -20.63 1.66
C LEU A 122 -8.93 -21.57 0.45
N GLY A 123 -9.40 -22.81 0.55
CA GLY A 123 -9.40 -23.78 -0.56
C GLY A 123 -8.02 -24.29 -0.98
N ARG A 124 -6.96 -23.95 -0.23
CA ARG A 124 -5.58 -24.36 -0.49
C ARG A 124 -4.74 -24.36 0.80
N PRO A 125 -3.56 -25.01 0.79
CA PRO A 125 -2.55 -24.79 1.83
C PRO A 125 -2.13 -23.32 1.93
N ARG A 126 -1.75 -22.91 3.14
CA ARG A 126 -1.07 -21.62 3.36
C ARG A 126 0.31 -21.68 2.73
N ILE A 127 0.70 -20.58 2.09
CA ILE A 127 2.02 -20.42 1.50
C ILE A 127 2.89 -19.72 2.54
N ASP A 128 4.06 -20.27 2.83
CA ASP A 128 5.03 -19.59 3.67
C ASP A 128 5.60 -18.37 2.94
N VAL A 129 5.84 -17.27 3.65
CA VAL A 129 6.28 -16.02 3.02
C VAL A 129 7.49 -15.47 3.77
N VAL A 130 8.60 -15.34 3.04
CA VAL A 130 9.81 -14.67 3.52
C VAL A 130 9.78 -13.24 3.02
N MET A 131 9.76 -12.27 3.94
CA MET A 131 9.59 -10.85 3.60
C MET A 131 10.89 -10.10 3.87
N THR A 132 11.46 -9.52 2.81
CA THR A 132 12.58 -8.59 2.91
C THR A 132 12.06 -7.17 2.86
N LEU A 133 12.31 -6.40 3.92
CA LEU A 133 11.84 -5.02 4.06
C LEU A 133 12.95 -4.07 3.60
N SER A 134 12.61 -3.07 2.78
CA SER A 134 13.52 -1.94 2.56
C SER A 134 13.64 -1.11 3.84
N GLY A 135 14.79 -0.45 4.05
CA GLY A 135 15.02 0.36 5.27
C GLY A 135 14.09 1.58 5.43
N ASN A 136 13.24 1.89 4.45
CA ASN A 136 12.34 3.05 4.39
C ASN A 136 10.85 2.61 4.28
N ILE A 137 10.45 1.55 4.97
CA ILE A 137 9.13 0.96 4.71
C ILE A 137 7.92 1.85 5.12
N PHE A 138 8.17 2.96 5.82
CA PHE A 138 7.19 4.00 6.17
C PHE A 138 7.82 5.40 6.05
#